data_AF-A0A7C4DBJ3-F1
#
_entry.id   AF-A0A7C4DBJ3-F1
#
_cell.length_a   1.000
_cell.length_b   1.000
_cell.length_c   1.000
_cell.angle_alpha   90.00
_cell.angle_beta   90.00
_cell.angle_gamma   90.00
#
_symmetry.space_group_name_H-M   'P 1'
#
loop_
_entity.id
_entity.type
_entity.pdbx_description
1 polymer ?
#
loop_
_entity_poly.entity_id
_entity_poly.type
_entity_poly.pdbx_seq_one_letter_code
_entity_poly.pdbx_strand_id
1 'polypeptide(L)'
;MIPEEEERISERKELLRRAYSINHLFEIGKWLRIPYFEGISCCWDMDEDEAAAEISLRITDDNLKQIFQRYEPRSWVTFKGKYYLLINGKISFEGSWSFVRNGLHRFKLTYGLTGMSLLKSIVESGGTINSYTIKDIIES
;
A
#
# COMPACT_ATOMS: atom_id res chain seq x y z
N MET A 1 3.33 -16.50 -10.90
CA MET A 1 2.41 -15.36 -11.18
C MET A 1 1.37 -15.40 -10.09
N ILE A 2 1.37 -14.43 -9.18
CA ILE A 2 0.36 -14.33 -8.13
C ILE A 2 -0.95 -13.90 -8.84
N PRO A 3 -2.09 -14.56 -8.61
CA PRO A 3 -3.39 -14.12 -9.12
C PRO A 3 -3.65 -12.64 -8.77
N GLU A 4 -4.25 -11.88 -9.68
CA GLU A 4 -4.52 -10.44 -9.49
C GLU A 4 -5.25 -10.14 -8.17
N GLU A 5 -6.15 -11.03 -7.76
CA GLU A 5 -6.90 -10.92 -6.51
C GLU A 5 -6.04 -11.16 -5.27
N GLU A 6 -5.09 -12.09 -5.31
CA GLU A 6 -4.15 -12.32 -4.20
C GLU A 6 -3.25 -11.09 -3.98
N GLU A 7 -2.82 -10.43 -5.06
CA GLU A 7 -2.10 -9.14 -4.96
C GLU A 7 -2.99 -8.05 -4.32
N ARG A 8 -4.27 -7.96 -4.73
CA ARG A 8 -5.21 -6.99 -4.15
C ARG A 8 -5.45 -7.22 -2.67
N ILE A 9 -5.61 -8.48 -2.24
CA ILE A 9 -5.80 -8.85 -0.84
C ILE A 9 -4.57 -8.48 -0.01
N SER A 10 -3.37 -8.77 -0.52
CA SER A 10 -2.10 -8.42 0.13
C SER A 10 -1.93 -6.90 0.27
N GLU A 11 -2.24 -6.14 -0.79
CA GLU A 11 -2.16 -4.69 -0.76
C GLU A 11 -3.21 -4.08 0.19
N ARG A 12 -4.43 -4.63 0.20
CA ARG A 12 -5.52 -4.21 1.09
C ARG A 12 -5.16 -4.43 2.56
N LYS A 13 -4.51 -5.54 2.89
CA LYS A 13 -3.97 -5.81 4.23
C LYS A 13 -3.03 -4.69 4.67
N GLU A 14 -2.02 -4.40 3.85
CA GLU A 14 -1.01 -3.40 4.20
C GLU A 14 -1.61 -1.98 4.30
N LEU A 15 -2.57 -1.66 3.44
CA LEU A 15 -3.34 -0.43 3.53
C LEU A 15 -4.06 -0.30 4.87
N LEU A 16 -4.82 -1.34 5.28
CA LEU A 16 -5.58 -1.34 6.54
C LEU A 16 -4.66 -1.20 7.75
N ARG A 17 -3.58 -1.99 7.79
CA ARG A 17 -2.56 -1.98 8.85
C ARG A 17 -1.93 -0.60 9.01
N ARG A 18 -1.62 0.08 7.90
CA ARG A 18 -1.08 1.44 7.96
C ARG A 18 -2.15 2.46 8.37
N ALA A 19 -3.36 2.35 7.80
CA ALA A 19 -4.42 3.34 7.97
C ALA A 19 -5.02 3.37 9.38
N TYR A 20 -5.09 2.24 10.07
CA TYR A 20 -5.83 2.10 11.32
C TYR A 20 -4.95 1.60 12.47
N SER A 21 -5.31 1.95 13.70
CA SER A 21 -4.73 1.36 14.91
C SER A 21 -5.36 0.01 15.20
N ILE A 22 -4.72 -0.80 16.06
CA ILE A 22 -5.29 -2.07 16.51
C ILE A 22 -6.72 -1.94 17.06
N ASN A 23 -7.01 -0.88 17.81
CA ASN A 23 -8.36 -0.60 18.32
C ASN A 23 -9.36 -0.39 17.16
N HIS A 24 -9.00 0.43 16.16
CA HIS A 24 -9.86 0.61 14.99
C HIS A 24 -10.02 -0.69 14.19
N LEU A 25 -8.97 -1.48 14.00
CA LEU A 25 -9.07 -2.77 13.31
C LEU A 25 -10.00 -3.73 14.05
N PHE A 26 -9.94 -3.76 15.39
CA PHE A 26 -10.87 -4.53 16.20
C PHE A 26 -12.33 -4.08 16.02
N GLU A 27 -12.60 -2.78 16.12
CA GLU A 27 -13.94 -2.21 15.93
C GLU A 27 -14.48 -2.45 14.52
N ILE A 28 -13.63 -2.34 13.49
CA ILE A 28 -13.96 -2.66 12.10
C ILE A 28 -14.33 -4.14 11.98
N GLY A 29 -13.52 -5.03 12.53
CA GLY A 29 -13.74 -6.47 12.48
C GLY A 29 -15.04 -6.90 13.16
N LYS A 30 -15.35 -6.32 14.33
CA LYS A 30 -16.64 -6.51 15.03
C LYS A 30 -17.81 -5.96 14.23
N TRP A 31 -17.69 -4.76 13.67
CA TRP A 31 -18.74 -4.16 12.84
C TRP A 31 -19.07 -5.02 11.60
N LEU A 32 -18.05 -5.61 10.98
CA LEU A 32 -18.19 -6.53 9.85
C LEU A 32 -18.64 -7.94 10.26
N ARG A 33 -18.74 -8.24 11.56
CA ARG A 33 -19.06 -9.56 12.12
C ARG A 33 -18.10 -10.65 11.63
N ILE A 34 -16.82 -10.34 11.53
CA ILE A 34 -15.80 -11.30 11.11
C ILE A 34 -15.56 -12.30 12.25
N PRO A 35 -15.66 -13.63 12.01
CA PRO A 35 -15.58 -14.64 13.08
C PRO A 35 -14.34 -14.56 13.97
N TYR A 36 -13.18 -14.21 13.40
CA TYR A 36 -11.93 -14.01 14.16
C TYR A 36 -12.11 -13.00 15.30
N PHE A 37 -12.86 -11.93 15.07
CA PHE A 37 -13.04 -10.86 16.06
C PHE A 37 -14.12 -11.21 17.09
N GLU A 38 -15.12 -12.02 16.75
CA GLU A 38 -16.25 -12.32 17.66
C GLU A 38 -15.80 -13.00 18.96
N GLY A 39 -14.82 -13.91 18.87
CA GLY A 39 -14.26 -14.60 20.04
C GLY A 39 -13.32 -13.76 20.91
N ILE A 40 -12.98 -12.54 20.48
CA ILE A 40 -12.01 -11.69 21.14
C ILE A 40 -12.73 -10.66 21.99
N SER A 41 -12.37 -10.60 23.28
CA SER A 41 -12.96 -9.69 24.26
C SER A 41 -12.28 -8.31 24.26
N CYS A 42 -11.00 -8.25 23.89
CA CYS A 42 -10.18 -7.06 24.00
C CYS A 42 -9.21 -6.93 22.82
N CYS A 43 -9.08 -5.72 22.28
CA CYS A 43 -8.20 -5.43 21.14
C CYS A 43 -6.70 -5.61 21.46
N TRP A 44 -6.30 -5.67 22.73
CA TRP A 44 -4.91 -5.90 23.15
C TRP A 44 -4.47 -7.36 23.06
N ASP A 45 -5.42 -8.30 22.93
CA ASP A 45 -5.14 -9.73 22.81
C ASP A 45 -4.86 -10.15 21.35
N MET A 46 -4.65 -9.17 20.47
CA MET A 46 -4.60 -9.34 19.02
C MET A 46 -3.28 -8.86 18.44
N ASP A 47 -2.87 -9.52 17.36
CA ASP A 47 -1.81 -9.02 16.50
C ASP A 47 -2.38 -8.08 15.42
N GLU A 48 -1.72 -6.94 15.19
CA GLU A 48 -2.16 -5.92 14.22
C GLU A 48 -2.08 -6.42 12.78
N ASP A 49 -1.07 -7.23 12.46
CA ASP A 49 -0.88 -7.78 11.13
C ASP A 49 -1.89 -8.89 10.83
N GLU A 50 -2.16 -9.77 11.81
CA GLU A 50 -3.21 -10.79 11.73
C GLU A 50 -4.60 -10.16 11.61
N ALA A 51 -4.93 -9.16 12.44
CA ALA A 51 -6.21 -8.47 12.36
C ALA A 51 -6.45 -7.83 10.98
N ALA A 52 -5.42 -7.16 10.43
CA ALA A 52 -5.50 -6.57 9.10
C ALA A 52 -5.66 -7.64 8.00
N ALA A 53 -5.00 -8.80 8.15
CA ALA A 53 -5.12 -9.93 7.21
C ALA A 53 -6.53 -10.55 7.24
N GLU A 54 -7.07 -10.79 8.43
CA GLU A 54 -8.40 -11.38 8.61
C GLU A 54 -9.50 -10.50 8.01
N ILE A 55 -9.36 -9.17 8.13
CA ILE A 55 -10.24 -8.21 7.45
C ILE A 55 -10.03 -8.27 5.94
N SER A 56 -8.78 -8.14 5.45
CA SER A 56 -8.51 -8.01 4.01
C SER A 56 -9.00 -9.19 3.19
N LEU A 57 -8.96 -10.40 3.76
CA LEU A 57 -9.43 -11.65 3.16
C LEU A 57 -10.96 -11.72 2.98
N ARG A 58 -11.73 -10.94 3.74
CA ARG A 58 -13.20 -11.08 3.82
C ARG A 58 -13.98 -9.88 3.28
N ILE A 59 -13.29 -8.85 2.84
CA ILE A 59 -13.92 -7.62 2.36
C ILE A 59 -13.70 -7.41 0.88
N THR A 60 -14.69 -6.82 0.21
CA THR A 60 -14.56 -6.30 -1.16
C THR A 60 -14.14 -4.83 -1.14
N ASP A 61 -13.93 -4.25 -2.31
CA ASP A 61 -13.64 -2.81 -2.45
C ASP A 61 -14.82 -1.94 -1.98
N ASP A 62 -16.06 -2.43 -2.10
CA ASP A 62 -17.25 -1.75 -1.57
C ASP A 62 -17.25 -1.74 -0.03
N ASN A 63 -16.88 -2.85 0.59
CA ASN A 63 -16.71 -2.90 2.04
C ASN A 63 -15.56 -1.99 2.49
N LEU A 64 -14.44 -2.00 1.77
CA LEU A 64 -13.30 -1.13 2.06
C LEU A 64 -13.69 0.35 1.99
N LYS A 65 -14.48 0.74 0.98
CA LYS A 65 -15.00 2.10 0.86
C LYS A 65 -15.87 2.47 2.06
N GLN A 66 -16.74 1.57 2.51
CA GLN A 66 -17.58 1.82 3.70
C GLN A 66 -16.75 1.95 4.98
N ILE A 67 -15.66 1.17 5.13
CA ILE A 67 -14.73 1.32 6.26
C ILE A 67 -14.17 2.74 6.31
N PHE A 68 -13.63 3.24 5.20
CA PHE A 68 -13.05 4.60 5.13
C PHE A 68 -14.08 5.74 5.22
N GLN A 69 -15.36 5.45 5.02
CA GLN A 69 -16.45 6.40 5.29
C GLN A 69 -16.84 6.45 6.76
N ARG A 70 -16.72 5.31 7.46
CA ARG A 70 -17.18 5.15 8.85
C ARG A 70 -16.09 5.41 9.89
N TYR A 71 -14.86 5.04 9.57
CA TYR A 71 -13.70 5.13 10.47
C TYR A 71 -12.69 6.10 9.90
N GLU A 72 -12.23 7.04 10.72
CA GLU A 72 -11.22 8.01 10.31
C GLU A 72 -9.82 7.32 10.30
N PRO A 73 -9.14 7.26 9.14
CA PRO A 73 -7.79 6.73 9.08
C PRO A 73 -6.78 7.72 9.70
N ARG A 74 -5.60 7.23 10.08
CA ARG A 74 -4.48 8.06 10.54
C ARG A 74 -4.15 9.14 9.49
N SER A 75 -4.30 10.40 9.85
CA SER A 75 -4.21 11.55 8.93
C SER A 75 -2.81 11.78 8.34
N TRP A 76 -1.75 11.34 9.03
CA TRP A 76 -0.35 11.47 8.59
C TRP A 76 0.13 10.33 7.68
N VAL A 77 -0.68 9.30 7.46
CA VAL A 77 -0.26 8.13 6.69
C VAL A 77 -0.40 8.39 5.19
N THR A 78 0.66 8.07 4.46
CA THR A 78 0.63 7.95 3.01
C THR A 78 0.84 6.49 2.62
N PHE A 79 -0.07 5.95 1.82
CA PHE A 79 0.03 4.63 1.21
C PHE A 79 -0.10 4.77 -0.31
N LYS A 80 0.83 4.16 -1.05
CA LYS A 80 0.86 4.19 -2.52
C LYS A 80 1.02 2.77 -3.05
N GLY A 81 -0.10 2.14 -3.37
CA GLY A 81 -0.15 0.81 -3.93
C GLY A 81 -0.48 0.81 -5.42
N LYS A 82 -0.54 -0.38 -6.01
CA LYS A 82 -0.94 -0.62 -7.40
C LYS A 82 -2.44 -0.41 -7.59
N TYR A 83 -3.26 -0.74 -6.60
CA TYR A 83 -4.71 -0.67 -6.64
C TYR A 83 -5.28 0.43 -5.75
N TYR A 84 -4.64 0.73 -4.63
CA TYR A 84 -5.13 1.69 -3.66
C TYR A 84 -4.13 2.81 -3.38
N LEU A 85 -4.66 3.99 -3.08
CA LEU A 85 -3.90 5.17 -2.71
C LEU A 85 -4.54 5.80 -1.48
N LEU A 86 -3.76 6.07 -0.44
CA LEU A 86 -4.19 6.83 0.74
C LEU A 86 -3.27 8.04 0.89
N ILE A 87 -3.81 9.24 0.81
CA ILE A 87 -3.06 10.49 1.02
C ILE A 87 -3.90 11.40 1.90
N ASN A 88 -3.33 11.85 3.03
CA ASN A 88 -3.97 12.78 3.96
C ASN A 88 -5.38 12.32 4.36
N GLY A 89 -5.50 11.03 4.71
CA GLY A 89 -6.77 10.39 5.09
C GLY A 89 -7.76 10.14 3.95
N LYS A 90 -7.46 10.53 2.71
CA LYS A 90 -8.33 10.30 1.54
C LYS A 90 -7.91 9.05 0.79
N ILE A 91 -8.82 8.09 0.68
CA ILE A 91 -8.63 6.87 -0.11
C ILE A 91 -9.07 7.06 -1.57
N SER A 92 -8.29 6.50 -2.49
CA SER A 92 -8.62 6.29 -3.89
C SER A 92 -8.42 4.82 -4.25
N PHE A 93 -9.33 4.31 -5.08
CA PHE A 93 -9.31 2.96 -5.66
C PHE A 93 -8.74 2.97 -7.09
N GLU A 94 -8.32 4.15 -7.54
CA GLU A 94 -7.38 4.32 -8.64
C GLU A 94 -5.99 4.34 -8.01
N GLY A 95 -5.28 3.22 -8.10
CA GLY A 95 -3.95 3.08 -7.52
C GLY A 95 -2.91 4.02 -8.15
N SER A 96 -1.67 3.90 -7.70
CA SER A 96 -0.62 4.87 -8.00
C SER A 96 0.00 4.77 -9.40
N TRP A 97 -0.43 3.84 -10.25
CA TRP A 97 0.21 3.62 -11.54
C TRP A 97 0.17 4.84 -12.47
N SER A 98 -0.90 5.62 -12.45
CA SER A 98 -0.98 6.88 -13.20
C SER A 98 0.08 7.88 -12.70
N PHE A 99 0.24 8.01 -11.38
CA PHE A 99 1.27 8.84 -10.76
C PHE A 99 2.69 8.36 -11.11
N VAL A 100 2.94 7.05 -11.05
CA VAL A 100 4.22 6.44 -11.39
C VAL A 100 4.55 6.67 -12.87
N ARG A 101 3.61 6.41 -13.78
CA ARG A 101 3.77 6.66 -15.22
C ARG A 101 4.04 8.14 -15.51
N ASN A 102 3.29 9.04 -14.90
CA ASN A 102 3.51 10.49 -15.05
C ASN A 102 4.87 10.93 -14.48
N GLY A 103 5.29 10.34 -13.36
CA GLY A 103 6.63 10.54 -12.79
C GLY A 103 7.74 10.10 -13.75
N LEU A 104 7.65 8.87 -14.26
CA LEU A 104 8.55 8.31 -15.27
C LEU A 104 8.59 9.15 -16.55
N HIS A 105 7.44 9.59 -17.04
CA HIS A 105 7.35 10.44 -18.23
C HIS A 105 8.06 11.77 -18.02
N ARG A 106 7.78 12.47 -16.90
CA ARG A 106 8.48 13.71 -16.54
C ARG A 106 9.97 13.49 -16.38
N PHE A 107 10.37 12.42 -15.70
CA PHE A 107 11.77 12.08 -15.49
C PHE A 107 12.50 11.84 -16.83
N LYS A 108 11.88 11.12 -17.76
CA LYS A 108 12.41 10.92 -19.12
C LYS A 108 12.54 12.24 -19.89
N LEU A 109 11.56 13.14 -19.79
CA LEU A 109 11.62 14.45 -20.43
C LEU A 109 12.75 15.32 -19.85
N THR A 110 12.96 15.27 -18.54
CA THR A 110 13.99 16.08 -17.86
C THR A 110 15.40 15.53 -18.04
N TYR A 111 15.58 14.20 -17.97
CA TYR A 111 16.90 13.56 -17.87
C TYR A 111 17.26 12.64 -19.05
N GLY A 112 16.37 12.50 -20.04
CA GLY A 112 16.63 11.74 -21.25
C GLY A 112 16.90 10.25 -21.00
N LEU A 113 17.62 9.63 -21.94
CA LEU A 113 17.94 8.19 -21.90
C LEU A 113 18.93 7.84 -20.79
N THR A 114 19.93 8.68 -20.53
CA THR A 114 20.92 8.45 -19.47
C THR A 114 20.27 8.36 -18.09
N GLY A 115 19.37 9.29 -17.77
CA GLY A 115 18.59 9.22 -16.52
C GLY A 115 17.77 7.94 -16.45
N MET A 116 17.11 7.55 -17.54
CA MET A 116 16.30 6.33 -17.59
C MET A 116 17.14 5.06 -17.39
N SER A 117 18.35 5.00 -17.92
CA SER A 117 19.29 3.89 -17.69
C SER A 117 19.67 3.79 -16.22
N LEU A 118 19.98 4.92 -15.58
CA LEU A 118 20.26 4.96 -14.14
C LEU A 118 19.06 4.48 -13.31
N LEU A 119 17.86 4.98 -13.61
CA LEU A 119 16.64 4.56 -12.92
C LEU A 119 16.38 3.05 -13.08
N LYS A 120 16.63 2.50 -14.29
CA LYS A 120 16.53 1.07 -14.55
C LYS A 120 17.53 0.28 -13.69
N SER A 121 18.79 0.70 -13.63
CA SER A 121 19.80 0.04 -12.80
C SER A 121 19.44 0.07 -11.31
N ILE A 122 18.86 1.17 -10.82
CA ILE A 122 18.36 1.26 -9.43
C ILE A 122 17.25 0.24 -9.17
N VAL A 123 16.32 0.06 -10.11
CA VAL A 123 15.24 -0.92 -9.97
C VAL A 123 15.79 -2.34 -9.99
N GLU A 124 16.72 -2.63 -10.91
CA GLU A 124 17.39 -3.95 -11.02
C GLU A 124 18.22 -4.30 -9.78
N SER A 125 18.72 -3.30 -9.06
CA SER A 125 19.46 -3.47 -7.80
C SER A 125 18.57 -3.48 -6.54
N GLY A 126 17.26 -3.65 -6.70
CA GLY A 126 16.32 -3.71 -5.58
C GLY A 126 16.05 -2.35 -4.91
N GLY A 127 16.29 -1.25 -5.62
CA GLY A 127 16.06 0.11 -5.13
C GLY A 127 17.24 0.74 -4.43
N THR A 128 18.38 0.05 -4.32
CA THR A 128 19.59 0.56 -3.68
C THR A 128 20.74 0.66 -4.68
N ILE A 129 21.35 1.83 -4.78
CA ILE A 129 22.55 2.04 -5.60
C ILE A 129 23.59 2.79 -4.78
N ASN A 130 24.87 2.49 -4.99
CA ASN A 130 25.97 3.21 -4.37
C ASN A 130 26.68 4.13 -5.38
N SER A 131 27.52 5.02 -4.87
CA SER A 131 28.22 6.03 -5.69
C SER A 131 29.14 5.43 -6.76
N TYR A 132 29.71 4.23 -6.53
CA TYR A 132 30.56 3.54 -7.50
C TYR A 132 29.74 3.08 -8.70
N THR A 133 28.58 2.46 -8.47
CA THR A 133 27.67 2.03 -9.54
C THR A 133 27.14 3.22 -10.35
N ILE A 134 26.86 4.35 -9.69
CA ILE A 134 26.46 5.58 -10.41
C ILE A 134 27.59 6.06 -11.32
N LYS A 135 28.83 6.00 -10.86
CA LYS A 135 30.00 6.45 -11.61
C LYS A 135 30.23 5.60 -12.87
N ASP A 136 30.15 4.28 -12.74
CA ASP A 136 30.27 3.36 -13.89
C ASP A 136 29.19 3.62 -14.96
N ILE A 137 27.96 3.94 -14.56
CA ILE A 137 26.84 4.22 -15.49
C ILE A 137 26.98 5.58 -16.18
N ILE A 138 27.55 6.58 -15.50
CA ILE A 138 27.76 7.92 -16.07
C ILE A 138 28.95 7.92 -17.04
N GLU A 139 29.97 7.11 -16.77
CA GLU A 139 31.22 7.05 -17.54
C GLU A 139 31.18 6.05 -18.73
N SER A 140 30.13 5.21 -18.82
CA SER A 140 29.87 4.26 -19.93
C SER A 140 29.12 4.85 -21.10
#